data_AF-F7NP70-F1
#
_entry.id   AF-F7NP70-F1
#
_cell.length_a   1.000
_cell.length_b   1.000
_cell.length_c   1.000
_cell.angle_alpha   90.00
_cell.angle_beta   90.00
_cell.angle_gamma   90.00
#
_symmetry.space_group_name_H-M   'P 1'
#
loop_
_entity.id
_entity.type
_entity.pdbx_description
1 polymer ?
#
loop_
_entity_poly.entity_id
_entity_poly.type
_entity_poly.pdbx_seq_one_letter_code
_entity_poly.pdbx_strand_id
1 'polypeptide(L)'
;MKYKIVTTEQADSDLRAIYEYIAFTLLSPEAAVRQLERIEQSIMKLQEMPERYQLYEEEPWRSRGLRSMPADHFIVFYIPRHEEDKTITVIRVLYGGRNRSEQLADYDKKQSTAKLIDDLNRDRKSGKENGWILHEA
;
A
#
# COMPACT_ATOMS: atom_id res chain seq x y z
N MET A 1 10.96 0.68 22.00
CA MET A 1 11.16 1.50 20.79
C MET A 1 10.04 1.14 19.82
N LYS A 2 9.29 2.12 19.31
CA LYS A 2 8.10 1.89 18.45
C LYS A 2 8.46 2.11 16.99
N TYR A 3 7.91 1.31 16.08
CA TYR A 3 8.03 1.52 14.65
C TYR A 3 7.17 2.72 14.22
N LYS A 4 7.66 3.50 13.25
CA LYS A 4 6.86 4.52 12.57
C LYS A 4 5.91 3.84 11.60
N ILE A 5 4.64 4.27 11.57
CA ILE A 5 3.68 3.79 10.57
C ILE A 5 3.59 4.82 9.45
N VAL A 6 3.61 4.32 8.22
CA VAL A 6 3.40 5.12 7.00
C VAL A 6 2.34 4.41 6.17
N THR A 7 1.38 5.16 5.66
CA THR A 7 0.34 4.67 4.75
C THR A 7 0.69 5.03 3.31
N THR A 8 0.45 4.14 2.37
CA THR A 8 0.49 4.46 0.95
C THR A 8 -0.77 5.22 0.55
N GLU A 9 -0.72 5.93 -0.58
CA GLU A 9 -1.92 6.55 -1.19
C GLU A 9 -3.02 5.51 -1.46
N GLN A 10 -2.63 4.29 -1.83
CA GLN A 10 -3.59 3.21 -2.08
C GLN A 10 -4.29 2.76 -0.78
N ALA A 11 -3.56 2.67 0.34
CA ALA A 11 -4.16 2.37 1.64
C ALA A 11 -5.08 3.51 2.12
N ASP A 12 -4.69 4.78 1.91
CA ASP A 12 -5.56 5.92 2.21
C ASP A 12 -6.85 5.89 1.38
N SER A 13 -6.73 5.63 0.08
CA SER A 13 -7.89 5.46 -0.81
C SER A 13 -8.78 4.28 -0.41
N ASP A 14 -8.20 3.15 -0.01
CA ASP A 14 -8.95 2.00 0.50
C ASP A 14 -9.76 2.38 1.75
N LEU A 15 -9.15 3.08 2.72
CA LEU A 15 -9.82 3.54 3.95
C LEU A 15 -10.96 4.51 3.66
N ARG A 16 -10.78 5.45 2.73
CA ARG A 16 -11.83 6.37 2.28
C ARG A 16 -12.99 5.60 1.63
N ALA A 17 -12.69 4.66 0.73
CA ALA A 17 -13.72 3.86 0.07
C ALA A 17 -14.52 3.01 1.08
N ILE A 18 -13.86 2.48 2.12
CA ILE A 18 -14.53 1.77 3.21
C ILE A 18 -15.50 2.71 3.94
N TYR A 19 -15.05 3.91 4.30
CA TYR A 19 -15.89 4.90 4.96
C TYR A 19 -17.09 5.28 4.09
N GLU A 20 -16.85 5.66 2.84
CA GLU A 20 -17.89 6.10 1.89
C GLU A 20 -18.93 5.01 1.64
N TYR A 21 -18.50 3.76 1.49
CA TYR A 21 -19.41 2.64 1.34
C TYR A 21 -20.34 2.49 2.55
N ILE A 22 -19.79 2.48 3.76
CA ILE A 22 -20.60 2.28 4.97
C ILE A 22 -21.48 3.51 5.26
N ALA A 23 -20.92 4.72 5.14
CA ALA A 23 -21.61 5.96 5.47
C ALA A 23 -22.70 6.31 4.45
N PHE A 24 -22.40 6.20 3.15
CA PHE A 24 -23.28 6.71 2.08
C PHE A 24 -24.02 5.60 1.34
N THR A 25 -23.47 4.39 1.22
CA THR A 25 -24.18 3.28 0.56
C THR A 25 -25.04 2.50 1.55
N LEU A 26 -24.51 2.21 2.74
CA LEU A 26 -25.25 1.52 3.80
C LEU A 26 -25.98 2.48 4.77
N LEU A 27 -25.85 3.80 4.54
CA LEU A 27 -26.50 4.86 5.33
C LEU A 27 -26.20 4.77 6.84
N SER A 28 -24.96 4.38 7.19
CA SER A 28 -24.56 4.18 8.58
C SER A 28 -23.24 4.91 8.92
N PRO A 29 -23.24 6.26 8.98
CA PRO A 29 -22.03 7.05 9.21
C PRO A 29 -21.37 6.76 10.56
N GLU A 30 -22.13 6.50 11.62
CA GLU A 30 -21.55 6.17 12.93
C GLU A 30 -20.87 4.80 12.91
N ALA A 31 -21.39 3.84 12.13
CA ALA A 31 -20.73 2.56 11.93
C ALA A 31 -19.44 2.71 11.13
N ALA A 32 -19.42 3.61 10.13
CA ALA A 32 -18.24 3.91 9.33
C ALA A 32 -17.10 4.44 10.22
N VAL A 33 -17.39 5.44 11.07
CA VAL A 33 -16.40 5.98 12.03
C VAL A 33 -15.85 4.88 12.93
N ARG A 34 -16.73 4.11 13.59
CA ARG A 34 -16.30 3.01 14.47
C ARG A 34 -15.50 1.93 13.74
N GLN A 35 -15.79 1.68 12.46
CA GLN A 35 -15.03 0.72 11.65
C GLN A 35 -13.61 1.23 11.39
N LEU A 36 -13.47 2.49 10.99
CA LEU A 36 -12.17 3.10 10.74
C LEU A 36 -11.33 3.14 12.02
N GLU A 37 -11.91 3.52 13.16
CA GLU A 37 -11.23 3.49 14.46
C GLU A 37 -10.69 2.10 14.81
N ARG A 38 -11.46 1.03 14.59
CA ARG A 38 -11.02 -0.35 14.83
C ARG A 38 -9.83 -0.75 13.94
N ILE A 39 -9.86 -0.34 12.67
CA ILE A 39 -8.76 -0.61 11.73
C ILE A 39 -7.51 0.16 12.16
N GLU A 40 -7.64 1.45 12.45
CA GLU A 40 -6.53 2.30 12.89
C GLU A 40 -5.90 1.79 14.18
N GLN A 41 -6.70 1.45 15.19
CA GLN A 41 -6.20 0.86 16.44
C GLN A 41 -5.46 -0.46 16.20
N SER A 42 -5.91 -1.26 15.24
CA SER A 42 -5.22 -2.51 14.86
C SER A 42 -3.87 -2.21 14.20
N ILE A 43 -3.81 -1.22 13.31
CA ILE A 43 -2.58 -0.76 12.66
C ILE A 43 -1.58 -0.22 13.70
N MET A 44 -2.05 0.59 14.66
CA MET A 44 -1.20 1.15 15.71
C MET A 44 -0.57 0.07 16.62
N LYS A 45 -1.23 -1.08 16.80
CA LYS A 45 -0.66 -2.21 17.55
C LYS A 45 0.54 -2.86 16.86
N LEU A 46 0.75 -2.63 15.56
CA LEU A 46 1.93 -3.12 14.85
C LEU A 46 3.23 -2.44 15.30
N GLN A 47 3.15 -1.25 15.91
CA GLN A 47 4.34 -0.48 16.31
C GLN A 47 5.29 -1.22 17.25
N GLU A 48 4.82 -2.22 17.99
CA GLU A 48 5.62 -2.95 18.98
C GLU A 48 6.10 -4.31 18.46
N MET A 49 5.27 -5.02 17.69
CA MET A 49 5.57 -6.34 17.14
C MET A 49 5.14 -6.42 15.67
N PRO A 50 5.87 -5.75 14.76
CA PRO A 50 5.51 -5.73 13.35
C PRO A 50 5.60 -7.10 12.67
N GLU A 51 6.23 -8.09 13.28
CA GLU A 51 6.41 -9.41 12.67
C GLU A 51 5.42 -10.47 13.18
N ARG A 52 4.48 -10.08 14.03
CA ARG A 52 3.57 -11.02 14.72
C ARG A 52 2.56 -11.73 13.80
N TYR A 53 2.36 -11.22 12.58
CA TYR A 53 1.40 -11.77 11.63
C TYR A 53 2.10 -12.49 10.48
N GLN A 54 1.40 -13.45 9.86
CA GLN A 54 1.95 -14.33 8.84
C GLN A 54 2.47 -13.56 7.62
N LEU A 55 3.58 -14.06 7.07
CA LEU A 55 4.07 -13.65 5.76
C LEU A 55 3.09 -14.14 4.67
N TYR A 56 2.86 -13.31 3.66
CA TYR A 56 2.08 -13.68 2.50
C TYR A 56 2.79 -14.82 1.76
N GLU A 57 2.04 -15.81 1.28
CA GLU A 57 2.61 -17.07 0.78
C GLU A 57 3.07 -16.97 -0.67
N GLU A 58 2.41 -16.14 -1.48
CA GLU A 58 2.64 -16.08 -2.93
C GLU A 58 3.72 -15.05 -3.29
N GLU A 59 4.52 -15.39 -4.30
CA GLU A 59 5.46 -14.45 -4.91
C GLU A 59 4.73 -13.49 -5.88
N PRO A 60 5.23 -12.25 -6.08
CA PRO A 60 6.49 -11.70 -5.56
C PRO A 60 6.38 -11.11 -4.14
N TRP A 61 5.23 -11.24 -3.48
CA TRP A 61 4.96 -10.55 -2.21
C TRP A 61 5.66 -11.18 -1.01
N ARG A 62 5.80 -12.50 -1.02
CA ARG A 62 6.51 -13.25 0.02
C ARG A 62 7.95 -12.75 0.16
N SER A 63 8.72 -12.73 -0.93
CA SER A 63 10.11 -12.25 -0.92
C SER A 63 10.25 -10.77 -0.57
N ARG A 64 9.20 -9.96 -0.81
CA ARG A 64 9.14 -8.54 -0.41
C ARG A 64 8.81 -8.32 1.08
N GLY A 65 8.57 -9.38 1.85
CA GLY A 65 8.27 -9.25 3.28
C GLY A 65 6.81 -8.86 3.57
N LEU A 66 5.89 -9.04 2.61
CA LEU A 66 4.49 -8.69 2.79
C LEU A 66 3.85 -9.53 3.88
N ARG A 67 3.16 -8.90 4.84
CA ARG A 67 2.43 -9.57 5.91
C ARG A 67 0.95 -9.19 5.86
N SER A 68 0.10 -10.10 6.33
CA SER A 68 -1.36 -9.91 6.38
C SER A 68 -1.85 -9.92 7.83
N MET A 69 -2.44 -8.80 8.26
CA MET A 69 -3.05 -8.67 9.58
C MET A 69 -4.58 -8.62 9.43
N PRO A 70 -5.32 -9.55 10.05
CA PRO A 70 -6.76 -9.41 10.23
C PRO A 70 -7.09 -8.21 11.12
N ALA A 71 -8.02 -7.38 10.68
CA ALA A 71 -8.58 -6.26 11.41
C ALA A 71 -10.10 -6.29 11.25
N ASP A 72 -10.77 -7.02 12.14
CA ASP A 72 -12.21 -7.27 12.07
C ASP A 72 -12.58 -7.94 10.73
N HIS A 73 -13.46 -7.34 9.91
CA HIS A 73 -13.85 -7.86 8.59
C HIS A 73 -12.86 -7.51 7.47
N PHE A 74 -11.74 -6.85 7.81
CA PHE A 74 -10.75 -6.38 6.85
C PHE A 74 -9.40 -7.06 7.05
N ILE A 75 -8.56 -6.96 6.03
CA ILE A 75 -7.18 -7.44 6.04
C ILE A 75 -6.29 -6.26 5.69
N VAL A 76 -5.35 -5.97 6.58
CA VAL A 76 -4.31 -4.96 6.38
C VAL A 76 -3.07 -5.67 5.84
N PHE A 77 -2.63 -5.25 4.67
CA PHE A 77 -1.37 -5.69 4.08
C PHE A 77 -0.28 -4.67 4.37
N TYR A 78 0.84 -5.12 4.91
CA TYR A 78 1.92 -4.22 5.31
C TYR A 78 3.30 -4.88 5.16
N ILE A 79 4.34 -4.05 5.05
CA ILE A 79 5.75 -4.49 5.04
C ILE A 79 6.48 -3.78 6.17
N PRO A 80 7.10 -4.52 7.11
CA PRO A 80 8.03 -3.93 8.06
C PRO A 80 9.43 -3.77 7.47
N ARG A 81 10.07 -2.63 7.75
CA ARG A 81 11.47 -2.35 7.43
C ARG A 81 12.22 -2.05 8.74
N HIS A 82 13.24 -2.85 9.02
CA HIS A 82 13.99 -2.80 10.27
C HIS A 82 15.19 -1.84 10.23
N GLU A 83 15.66 -1.52 9.02
CA GLU A 83 16.80 -0.62 8.76
C GLU A 83 16.42 0.85 9.01
N GLU A 84 17.46 1.66 9.33
CA GLU A 84 17.55 3.11 9.59
C GLU A 84 16.39 3.78 10.37
N ASP A 85 15.15 3.66 9.91
CA ASP A 85 13.99 4.39 10.44
C ASP A 85 12.93 3.51 11.14
N LYS A 86 13.09 2.19 11.19
CA LYS A 86 12.11 1.23 11.76
C LYS A 86 10.67 1.58 11.35
N THR A 87 10.36 1.36 10.08
CA THR A 87 9.08 1.77 9.49
C THR A 87 8.20 0.58 9.16
N ILE A 88 6.90 0.71 9.37
CA ILE A 88 5.84 -0.17 8.87
C ILE A 88 5.13 0.58 7.76
N THR A 89 5.19 0.05 6.54
CA THR A 89 4.43 0.60 5.41
C THR A 89 3.14 -0.19 5.25
N VAL A 90 2.00 0.44 5.50
CA VAL A 90 0.67 -0.10 5.20
C VAL A 90 0.40 0.11 3.72
N ILE A 91 0.22 -1.00 3.00
CA ILE A 91 0.15 -1.02 1.53
C ILE A 91 -1.28 -1.00 1.04
N ARG A 92 -2.16 -1.81 1.65
CA ARG A 92 -3.58 -1.95 1.30
C ARG A 92 -4.43 -2.29 2.52
N VAL A 93 -5.71 -1.91 2.49
CA VAL A 93 -6.72 -2.33 3.47
C VAL A 93 -7.93 -2.89 2.72
N LEU A 94 -8.08 -4.21 2.71
CA LEU A 94 -9.07 -4.88 1.86
C LEU A 94 -10.16 -5.55 2.68
N TYR A 95 -11.38 -5.61 2.15
CA TYR A 95 -12.44 -6.40 2.76
C TYR A 95 -12.11 -7.90 2.67
N GLY A 96 -12.16 -8.59 3.80
CA GLY A 96 -11.75 -9.99 3.93
C GLY A 96 -12.59 -10.96 3.12
N GLY A 97 -13.81 -10.61 2.72
CA GLY A 97 -14.69 -11.48 1.93
C GLY A 97 -14.56 -11.40 0.40
N ARG A 98 -13.64 -10.58 -0.15
CA ARG A 98 -13.40 -10.49 -1.61
C ARG A 98 -12.18 -11.30 -2.05
N ASN A 99 -12.05 -11.56 -3.35
CA ASN A 99 -10.89 -12.24 -3.94
C ASN A 99 -9.62 -11.37 -3.79
N ARG A 100 -8.70 -11.80 -2.92
CA ARG A 100 -7.56 -11.00 -2.44
C ARG A 100 -6.43 -10.89 -3.46
N SER A 101 -6.24 -11.94 -4.28
CA SER A 101 -5.15 -12.04 -5.26
C SER A 101 -5.31 -11.02 -6.40
N GLU A 102 -6.54 -10.83 -6.89
CA GLU A 102 -6.86 -9.87 -7.96
C GLU A 102 -6.55 -8.43 -7.53
N GLN A 103 -6.92 -8.05 -6.30
CA GLN A 103 -6.70 -6.69 -5.81
C GLN A 103 -5.23 -6.38 -5.53
N LEU A 104 -4.43 -7.37 -5.11
CA LEU A 104 -2.98 -7.21 -4.96
C LEU A 104 -2.27 -7.12 -6.31
N ALA A 105 -2.70 -7.91 -7.31
CA ALA A 105 -2.17 -7.85 -8.66
C ALA A 105 -2.36 -6.47 -9.31
N ASP A 106 -3.52 -5.83 -9.08
CA ASP A 106 -3.78 -4.48 -9.60
C ASP A 106 -2.90 -3.39 -8.97
N TYR A 107 -2.50 -3.56 -7.70
CA TYR A 107 -1.53 -2.66 -7.08
C TYR A 107 -0.12 -2.83 -7.68
N ASP A 108 0.33 -4.07 -7.90
CA ASP A 108 1.66 -4.33 -8.51
C ASP A 108 1.75 -3.78 -9.94
N LYS A 109 0.66 -3.93 -10.72
CA LYS A 109 0.56 -3.35 -12.07
C LYS A 109 0.72 -1.84 -12.03
N LYS A 110 -0.03 -1.14 -11.16
CA LYS A 110 0.03 0.33 -11.05
C LYS A 110 1.42 0.82 -10.63
N GLN A 111 2.06 0.16 -9.66
CA GLN A 111 3.44 0.45 -9.25
C GLN A 111 4.44 0.22 -10.40
N SER A 112 4.32 -0.89 -11.11
CA SER A 112 5.20 -1.23 -12.24
C SER A 112 5.04 -0.24 -13.40
N THR A 113 3.81 0.17 -13.71
CA THR A 113 3.55 1.19 -14.75
C THR A 113 4.07 2.57 -14.34
N ALA A 114 3.87 2.98 -13.09
CA ALA A 114 4.40 4.24 -12.58
C ALA A 114 5.93 4.27 -12.63
N LYS A 115 6.58 3.18 -12.22
CA LYS A 115 8.04 3.02 -12.32
C LYS A 115 8.53 3.07 -13.77
N LEU A 116 7.87 2.37 -14.69
CA LEU A 116 8.22 2.40 -16.12
C LEU A 116 8.10 3.80 -16.72
N ILE A 117 7.07 4.57 -16.34
CA ILE A 117 6.90 5.96 -16.79
C ILE A 117 8.02 6.85 -16.24
N ASP A 118 8.38 6.70 -14.96
CA ASP A 118 9.49 7.44 -14.36
C ASP A 118 10.83 7.10 -15.00
N ASP A 119 11.10 5.81 -15.25
CA ASP A 119 12.32 5.34 -15.92
C ASP A 119 12.39 5.90 -17.36
N LEU A 120 11.29 5.83 -18.13
CA LEU A 120 11.19 6.42 -19.47
C LEU A 120 11.41 7.95 -19.47
N ASN A 121 10.87 8.66 -18.47
CA ASN A 121 11.05 10.10 -18.34
C ASN A 121 12.47 10.48 -17.94
N ARG A 122 13.16 9.63 -17.17
CA ARG A 122 14.58 9.81 -16.79
C ARG A 122 15.50 9.59 -17.99
N ASP A 123 15.26 8.57 -18.80
CA ASP A 123 16.01 8.30 -20.04
C ASP A 123 15.81 9.41 -21.09
N ARG A 124 14.59 9.94 -21.19
CA ARG A 124 14.28 11.04 -22.11
C ARG A 124 14.94 12.37 -21.70
N LYS A 125 15.26 12.56 -20.41
CA LYS A 125 16.04 13.70 -19.92
C LYS A 125 17.54 13.50 -20.16
N SER A 126 18.09 12.29 -19.97
CA SER A 126 19.52 12.02 -20.26
C SER A 126 19.83 12.09 -21.76
N GLY A 127 18.88 11.72 -22.61
CA GLY A 127 18.97 11.86 -24.08
C GLY A 127 18.97 13.31 -24.59
N LYS A 128 18.61 14.31 -23.75
CA LYS A 128 18.73 15.73 -24.10
C LYS A 128 20.07 16.37 -23.70
N GLU A 129 20.84 15.72 -22.82
CA GLU A 129 22.18 16.19 -22.44
C GLU A 129 23.28 15.66 -23.38
N ASN A 130 23.03 14.56 -24.09
CA ASN A 130 23.93 14.01 -25.10
C ASN A 130 23.59 14.54 -26.50
N GLY A 131 23.96 15.80 -26.73
CA GLY A 131 23.66 16.57 -27.94
C GLY A 131 23.88 15.82 -29.25
N TRP A 132 22.79 15.60 -29.98
CA TRP A 132 22.82 15.54 -31.44
C TRP A 132 22.52 16.96 -31.96
N ILE A 133 23.55 17.81 -31.94
CA ILE A 133 23.57 18.95 -32.86
C ILE A 133 23.72 18.32 -34.25
N LEU A 134 22.60 18.22 -34.97
CA LEU A 134 22.66 18.03 -36.41
C LEU A 134 23.25 19.30 -37.00
N HIS A 135 24.56 19.27 -37.25
CA HIS A 135 25.15 20.06 -38.30
C HIS A 135 24.60 19.52 -39.62
N GLU A 136 23.67 20.24 -40.24
CA GLU A 136 23.53 20.21 -41.69
C GLU A 136 23.44 21.66 -42.21
N ALA A 137 24.13 21.82 -43.33
CA ALA A 137 24.63 23.02 -44.00
C ALA A 137 23.63 24.15 -44.25
#